data_AF-A0A499VBZ6-F1
#
_entry.id   AF-A0A499VBZ6-F1
#
_cell.length_a   1.000
_cell.length_b   1.000
_cell.length_c   1.000
_cell.angle_alpha   90.00
_cell.angle_beta   90.00
_cell.angle_gamma   90.00
#
_symmetry.space_group_name_H-M   'P 1'
#
loop_
_entity.id
_entity.type
_entity.pdbx_description
1 polymer ?
#
loop_
_entity_poly.entity_id
_entity_poly.type
_entity_poly.pdbx_seq_one_letter_code
_entity_poly.pdbx_strand_id
1 'polypeptide(L)'
;MIFSARAAFRKHNDTATVMTPNGNPDTISCDEFPFGATYKSPGFPAANGGLNPAKNSDYGGLECVQTVVAKGDGTREHLYNDTTYDDPKWPALCGRSSMSTYINTQSMQPFGISFAKQFRLLDKDEYWVDPANGRFADCDPSKDEIKCTMK
;
A
#
# COMPACT_ATOMS: atom_id res chain seq x y z
N MET A 1 30.07 12.46 -6.31
CA MET A 1 28.85 11.77 -5.82
C MET A 1 28.11 11.25 -7.03
N ILE A 2 28.03 9.92 -7.17
CA ILE A 2 27.29 9.28 -8.25
C ILE A 2 25.81 9.36 -7.86
N PHE A 3 25.02 10.08 -8.63
CA PHE A 3 23.57 9.98 -8.58
C PHE A 3 23.19 8.56 -9.05
N SER A 4 23.07 7.62 -8.12
CA SER A 4 22.36 6.37 -8.41
C SER A 4 20.92 6.76 -8.66
N ALA A 5 20.45 6.63 -9.90
CA ALA A 5 19.04 6.77 -10.22
C ALA A 5 18.25 5.89 -9.23
N ARG A 6 17.36 6.50 -8.44
CA ARG A 6 16.39 5.74 -7.65
C ARG A 6 15.63 4.87 -8.64
N ALA A 7 15.77 3.55 -8.56
CA ALA A 7 15.03 2.65 -9.43
C ALA A 7 13.54 2.90 -9.20
N ALA A 8 12.82 3.44 -10.19
CA ALA A 8 11.37 3.55 -10.07
C ALA A 8 10.78 2.15 -9.96
N PHE A 9 9.73 1.97 -9.13
CA PHE A 9 9.06 0.69 -9.04
C PHE A 9 8.54 0.26 -10.41
N ARG A 10 8.56 -1.05 -10.69
CA ARG A 10 8.01 -1.57 -11.94
C ARG A 10 6.49 -1.55 -11.84
N LYS A 11 5.88 -0.70 -12.66
CA LYS A 11 4.42 -0.58 -12.80
C LYS A 11 3.85 -1.87 -13.38
N HIS A 12 2.73 -2.33 -12.84
CA HIS A 12 2.00 -3.46 -13.41
C HIS A 12 1.08 -2.98 -14.56
N ASN A 13 1.16 -3.62 -15.72
CA ASN A 13 0.44 -3.15 -16.92
C ASN A 13 -1.08 -3.26 -16.80
N ASP A 14 -1.56 -4.23 -16.00
CA ASP A 14 -3.00 -4.42 -15.78
C ASP A 14 -3.57 -3.53 -14.68
N THR A 15 -2.74 -2.65 -14.08
CA THR A 15 -3.23 -1.74 -13.05
C THR A 15 -4.35 -0.87 -13.60
N ALA A 16 -5.51 -0.93 -12.94
CA ALA A 16 -6.62 -0.06 -13.22
C ALA A 16 -6.26 1.38 -12.84
N THR A 17 -6.46 2.29 -13.80
CA THR A 17 -6.34 3.73 -13.61
C THR A 17 -7.71 4.37 -13.80
N VAL A 18 -7.99 5.42 -13.04
CA VAL A 18 -9.25 6.17 -13.15
C VAL A 18 -9.06 7.47 -13.94
N MET A 19 -10.15 8.11 -14.35
CA MET A 19 -10.06 9.52 -14.73
C MET A 19 -10.14 10.36 -13.47
N THR A 20 -9.19 11.26 -13.25
CA THR A 20 -9.25 12.18 -12.12
C THR A 20 -10.45 13.13 -12.27
N PRO A 21 -10.98 13.75 -11.18
CA PRO A 21 -12.11 14.67 -11.26
C PRO A 21 -11.92 15.86 -12.22
N ASN A 22 -10.67 16.23 -12.50
CA ASN A 22 -10.32 17.31 -13.42
C ASN A 22 -10.16 16.84 -14.88
N GLY A 23 -10.49 15.58 -15.18
CA GLY A 23 -10.36 15.01 -16.52
C GLY A 23 -8.93 14.67 -16.93
N ASN A 24 -7.96 14.74 -16.01
CA ASN A 24 -6.59 14.32 -16.30
C ASN A 24 -6.46 12.79 -16.22
N PRO A 25 -5.66 12.18 -17.12
CA PRO A 25 -5.28 10.77 -16.99
C PRO A 25 -4.59 10.54 -15.64
N ASP A 26 -4.99 9.48 -14.96
CA ASP A 26 -4.32 9.03 -13.74
C ASP A 26 -3.01 8.30 -14.06
N THR A 27 -2.21 8.09 -13.03
CA THR A 27 -0.94 7.37 -13.11
C THR A 27 -0.97 6.15 -12.19
N ILE A 28 0.02 5.28 -12.35
CA ILE A 28 0.19 4.11 -11.48
C ILE A 28 1.12 4.50 -10.33
N SER A 29 0.71 4.13 -9.11
CA SER A 29 1.47 4.26 -7.86
C SER A 29 1.66 2.92 -7.17
N CYS A 30 2.59 2.91 -6.22
CA CYS A 30 2.76 1.81 -5.28
C CYS A 30 2.11 2.20 -3.96
N ASP A 31 1.05 1.50 -3.59
CA ASP A 31 0.49 1.59 -2.24
C ASP A 31 1.26 0.68 -1.29
N GLU A 32 1.32 1.08 -0.02
CA GLU A 32 1.98 0.33 1.04
C GLU A 32 1.17 0.38 2.34
N PHE A 33 1.02 -0.78 2.95
CA PHE A 33 0.52 -0.93 4.31
C PHE A 33 1.58 -1.66 5.13
N PRO A 34 1.94 -1.21 6.36
CA PRO A 34 1.55 0.07 6.96
C PRO A 34 2.02 1.27 6.11
N PHE A 35 1.33 2.40 6.23
CA PHE A 35 1.54 3.58 5.38
C PHE A 35 2.98 4.10 5.44
N GLY A 36 3.47 4.64 4.31
CA GLY A 36 4.85 5.14 4.15
C GLY A 36 5.33 6.16 5.18
N ALA A 37 4.40 6.87 5.81
CA ALA A 37 4.69 7.83 6.88
C ALA A 37 4.83 7.17 8.27
N THR A 38 4.97 5.85 8.37
CA THR A 38 5.10 5.13 9.64
C THR A 38 6.45 4.45 9.80
N TYR A 39 6.92 4.35 11.03
CA TYR A 39 8.12 3.57 11.36
C TYR A 39 7.99 2.08 11.00
N LYS A 40 6.77 1.55 10.86
CA LYS A 40 6.51 0.15 10.50
C LYS A 40 6.44 -0.08 8.99
N SER A 41 6.47 0.97 8.16
CA SER A 41 6.42 0.85 6.70
C SER A 41 7.70 0.23 6.13
N PRO A 42 7.57 -0.52 5.02
CA PRO A 42 8.72 -1.01 4.26
C PRO A 42 9.52 0.10 3.57
N GLY A 43 8.89 1.21 3.20
CA GLY A 43 9.54 2.39 2.63
C GLY A 43 10.30 3.27 3.64
N PHE A 44 10.12 3.07 4.95
CA PHE A 44 10.73 3.92 5.96
C PHE A 44 12.20 3.51 6.25
N PRO A 45 13.20 4.40 6.07
CA PRO A 45 14.61 4.03 6.18
C PRO A 45 15.03 3.58 7.59
N ALA A 46 15.83 2.50 7.67
CA ALA A 46 16.45 2.03 8.90
C ALA A 46 17.25 3.13 9.63
N ALA A 47 17.99 3.93 8.85
CA ALA A 47 18.81 5.03 9.37
C ALA A 47 18.00 6.11 10.10
N ASN A 48 16.70 6.19 9.82
CA ASN A 48 15.78 7.13 10.45
C ASN A 48 14.90 6.45 11.52
N GLY A 49 15.17 5.20 11.88
CA GLY A 49 14.42 4.44 12.89
C GLY A 49 13.37 3.48 12.34
N GLY A 50 13.33 3.23 11.02
CA GLY A 50 12.43 2.26 10.41
C GLY A 50 12.60 0.85 10.99
N LEU A 51 11.49 0.22 11.32
CA LEU A 51 11.42 -1.08 12.00
C LEU A 51 11.36 -2.24 10.99
N ASN A 52 10.72 -2.03 9.84
CA ASN A 52 10.53 -3.05 8.82
C ASN A 52 11.01 -2.63 7.41
N PRO A 53 12.16 -1.95 7.24
CA PRO A 53 12.60 -1.49 5.93
C PRO A 53 12.70 -2.67 4.96
N ALA A 54 12.19 -2.51 3.74
CA ALA A 54 12.33 -3.51 2.70
C ALA A 54 13.82 -3.77 2.46
N LYS A 55 14.24 -5.03 2.66
CA LYS A 55 15.64 -5.45 2.50
C LYS A 55 15.92 -6.10 1.15
N ASN A 56 14.94 -6.09 0.25
CA ASN A 56 15.09 -6.74 -1.03
C ASN A 56 15.99 -5.91 -1.95
N SER A 57 17.21 -6.41 -2.15
CA SER A 57 18.20 -5.85 -3.06
C SER A 57 17.81 -5.99 -4.52
N ASP A 58 16.96 -6.95 -4.86
CA ASP A 58 16.60 -7.27 -6.25
C ASP A 58 15.71 -6.18 -6.87
N TYR A 59 15.01 -5.43 -6.02
CA TYR A 59 14.05 -4.41 -6.43
C TYR A 59 14.21 -3.05 -5.71
N GLY A 60 15.19 -2.93 -4.82
CA GLY A 60 15.55 -1.66 -4.17
C GLY A 60 14.52 -1.14 -3.16
N GLY A 61 13.61 -2.00 -2.67
CA GLY A 61 12.58 -1.65 -1.70
C GLY A 61 11.47 -0.77 -2.26
N LEU A 62 11.32 -0.68 -3.58
CA LEU A 62 10.36 0.19 -4.26
C LEU A 62 9.21 -0.58 -4.92
N GLU A 63 9.32 -1.88 -5.10
CA GLU A 63 8.38 -2.78 -5.76
C GLU A 63 7.02 -2.97 -5.09
N CYS A 64 5.96 -3.03 -5.90
CA CYS A 64 4.60 -3.33 -5.45
C CYS A 64 4.35 -4.84 -5.48
N VAL A 65 5.14 -5.58 -4.72
CA VAL A 65 5.03 -7.03 -4.63
C VAL A 65 3.76 -7.39 -3.87
N GLN A 66 3.09 -8.46 -4.29
CA GLN A 66 1.88 -9.08 -3.71
C GLN A 66 0.63 -8.84 -4.53
N THR A 67 0.20 -7.59 -4.76
CA THR A 67 -1.12 -7.36 -5.34
C THR A 67 -1.19 -6.26 -6.38
N VAL A 68 -2.12 -6.40 -7.31
CA VAL A 68 -2.48 -5.40 -8.32
C VAL A 68 -3.97 -5.12 -8.25
N VAL A 69 -4.33 -3.85 -8.20
CA VAL A 69 -5.71 -3.43 -8.44
C VAL A 69 -5.91 -3.39 -9.96
N ALA A 70 -6.67 -4.35 -10.48
CA ALA A 70 -6.96 -4.45 -11.91
C ALA A 70 -8.46 -4.36 -12.16
N LYS A 71 -8.85 -4.10 -13.41
CA LYS A 71 -10.26 -4.16 -13.81
C LYS A 71 -10.74 -5.60 -13.59
N GLY A 72 -11.82 -5.78 -12.83
CA GLY A 72 -12.46 -7.08 -12.70
C GLY A 72 -13.75 -7.15 -13.47
N ASP A 73 -14.77 -7.77 -12.89
CA ASP A 73 -16.05 -7.99 -13.55
C ASP A 73 -16.88 -6.70 -13.68
N GLY A 74 -17.17 -6.32 -14.93
CA GLY A 74 -18.02 -5.16 -15.24
C GLY A 74 -17.34 -3.82 -14.99
N THR A 75 -17.88 -3.03 -14.04
CA THR A 75 -17.44 -1.65 -13.77
C THR A 75 -16.58 -1.51 -12.51
N ARG A 76 -16.18 -2.62 -11.89
CA ARG A 76 -15.45 -2.61 -10.61
C ARG A 76 -14.00 -3.02 -10.78
N GLU A 77 -13.17 -2.43 -9.94
CA GLU A 77 -11.77 -2.80 -9.77
C GLU A 77 -11.69 -3.84 -8.65
N HIS A 78 -10.78 -4.80 -8.80
CA HIS A 78 -10.57 -5.87 -7.85
C HIS A 78 -9.08 -5.96 -7.52
N LEU A 79 -8.78 -6.40 -6.31
CA LEU A 79 -7.42 -6.68 -5.88
C LEU A 79 -7.08 -8.13 -6.23
N TYR A 80 -6.08 -8.32 -7.08
CA TYR A 80 -5.57 -9.64 -7.47
C TYR A 80 -4.15 -9.82 -6.98
N ASN A 81 -3.73 -11.08 -6.82
CA ASN A 81 -2.32 -11.39 -6.60
C ASN A 81 -1.50 -11.00 -7.84
N ASP A 82 -0.44 -10.22 -7.65
CA ASP A 82 0.55 -9.90 -8.67
C ASP A 82 1.53 -11.07 -8.81
N THR A 83 1.37 -11.83 -9.88
CA THR A 83 2.20 -13.02 -10.17
C THR A 83 3.48 -12.68 -10.95
N THR A 84 3.76 -11.40 -11.20
CA THR A 84 4.96 -10.94 -11.91
C THR A 84 6.19 -10.80 -11.02
N TYR A 85 6.01 -10.99 -9.71
CA TYR A 85 7.04 -11.04 -8.70
C TYR A 85 6.99 -12.37 -7.95
N ASP A 86 8.15 -12.79 -7.45
CA ASP A 86 8.19 -13.84 -6.44
C ASP A 86 7.51 -13.35 -5.16
N ASP A 87 6.84 -14.28 -4.45
CA ASP A 87 6.28 -13.97 -3.13
C ASP A 87 7.37 -13.42 -2.21
N PRO A 88 7.11 -12.29 -1.51
CA PRO A 88 8.11 -11.67 -0.67
C PRO A 88 8.56 -12.61 0.45
N LYS A 89 9.87 -12.84 0.53
CA LYS A 89 10.50 -13.67 1.57
C LYS A 89 10.86 -12.90 2.84
N TRP A 90 10.60 -11.60 2.87
CA TRP A 90 10.88 -10.79 4.06
C TRP A 90 9.84 -11.05 5.15
N PRO A 91 10.22 -10.94 6.43
CA PRO A 91 9.28 -11.05 7.53
C PRO A 91 8.47 -9.76 7.61
N ALA A 92 7.41 -9.61 6.80
CA ALA A 92 6.60 -8.39 6.85
C ALA A 92 5.14 -8.65 7.18
N LEU A 93 4.66 -7.85 8.12
CA LEU A 93 3.25 -7.48 8.32
C LEU A 93 2.75 -6.52 7.23
N CYS A 94 3.45 -6.45 6.09
CA CYS A 94 3.31 -5.35 5.14
C CYS A 94 2.78 -5.85 3.79
N GLY A 95 1.78 -5.14 3.26
CA GLY A 95 1.18 -5.33 1.95
C GLY A 95 1.64 -4.24 0.98
N ARG A 96 2.01 -4.56 -0.26
CA ARG A 96 2.28 -3.56 -1.31
C ARG A 96 1.46 -3.83 -2.56
N SER A 97 0.88 -2.78 -3.12
CA SER A 97 -0.09 -2.92 -4.22
C SER A 97 0.16 -1.95 -5.37
N SER A 98 0.16 -2.46 -6.60
CA SER A 98 0.13 -1.60 -7.79
C SER A 98 -1.30 -1.11 -8.02
N MET A 99 -1.53 0.19 -7.91
CA MET A 99 -2.87 0.78 -8.03
C MET A 99 -2.86 2.21 -8.58
N SER A 100 -4.05 2.72 -8.89
CA SER A 100 -4.31 4.13 -9.23
C SER A 100 -3.65 5.10 -8.23
N THR A 101 -2.86 6.05 -8.73
CA THR A 101 -2.27 7.14 -7.91
C THR A 101 -3.36 7.97 -7.27
N TYR A 102 -4.43 8.27 -8.02
CA TYR A 102 -5.57 9.02 -7.49
C TYR A 102 -6.22 8.29 -6.31
N ILE A 103 -6.60 7.02 -6.47
CA ILE A 103 -7.23 6.24 -5.40
C ILE A 103 -6.31 6.14 -4.18
N ASN A 104 -5.03 5.80 -4.39
CA ASN A 104 -4.03 5.72 -3.33
C ASN A 104 -3.95 7.05 -2.55
N THR A 105 -3.78 8.17 -3.27
CA THR A 105 -3.68 9.51 -2.66
C THR A 105 -4.94 9.87 -1.88
N GLN A 106 -6.13 9.62 -2.43
CA GLN A 106 -7.39 9.97 -1.77
C GLN A 106 -7.64 9.13 -0.52
N SER A 107 -7.22 7.85 -0.51
CA SER A 107 -7.42 6.95 0.63
C SER A 107 -6.80 7.49 1.92
N MET A 108 -5.61 8.08 1.83
CA MET A 108 -4.83 8.58 2.97
C MET A 108 -4.83 10.09 3.14
N GLN A 109 -5.41 10.85 2.20
CA GLN A 109 -5.51 12.30 2.32
C GLN A 109 -6.11 12.75 3.67
N PRO A 110 -7.19 12.13 4.20
CA PRO A 110 -7.76 12.53 5.49
C PRO A 110 -6.78 12.39 6.66
N PHE A 111 -5.82 11.47 6.60
CA PHE A 111 -4.87 11.24 7.69
C PHE A 111 -4.07 12.51 8.03
N GLY A 112 -3.43 13.11 7.02
CA GLY A 112 -2.59 14.31 7.21
C GLY A 112 -3.38 15.61 7.34
N ILE A 113 -4.56 15.70 6.74
CA ILE A 113 -5.36 16.94 6.75
C ILE A 113 -6.18 17.08 8.03
N SER A 114 -6.81 16.00 8.50
CA SER A 114 -7.71 16.04 9.67
C SER A 114 -7.20 15.18 10.83
N PHE A 115 -7.01 13.88 10.65
CA PHE A 115 -6.78 12.93 11.75
C PHE A 115 -5.55 13.31 12.61
N ALA A 116 -4.37 13.42 11.99
CA ALA A 116 -3.14 13.73 12.71
C ALA A 116 -3.21 15.08 13.43
N LYS A 117 -3.87 16.08 12.85
CA LYS A 117 -4.05 17.40 13.47
C LYS A 117 -5.06 17.37 14.61
N GLN A 118 -6.20 16.70 14.42
CA GLN A 118 -7.27 16.61 15.38
C GLN A 118 -6.82 15.90 16.66
N PHE A 119 -6.10 14.79 16.50
CA PHE A 119 -5.57 14.00 17.62
C PHE A 119 -4.19 14.46 18.07
N ARG A 120 -3.63 15.50 17.42
CA ARG A 120 -2.31 16.07 17.72
C ARG A 120 -1.21 15.01 17.76
N LEU A 121 -1.26 14.07 16.80
CA LEU A 121 -0.27 13.00 16.70
C LEU A 121 1.13 13.59 16.53
N LEU A 122 2.01 13.22 17.45
CA LEU A 122 3.43 13.48 17.40
C LEU A 122 4.16 12.27 16.83
N ASP A 123 5.41 12.49 16.42
CA ASP A 123 6.28 11.55 15.69
C ASP A 123 6.10 10.06 16.06
N LYS A 124 6.18 9.73 17.34
CA LYS A 124 6.14 8.34 17.84
C LYS A 124 4.82 7.93 18.46
N ASP A 125 3.79 8.76 18.33
CA ASP A 125 2.48 8.43 18.87
C ASP A 125 1.89 7.24 18.09
N GLU A 126 1.38 6.28 18.86
CA GLU A 126 0.75 5.10 18.29
C GLU A 126 -0.67 5.42 17.83
N TYR A 127 -1.05 4.85 16.70
CA TYR A 127 -2.42 4.85 16.21
C TYR A 127 -2.74 3.50 15.59
N TRP A 128 -4.02 3.19 15.46
CA TRP A 128 -4.49 2.02 14.75
C TRP A 128 -5.44 2.44 13.63
N VAL A 129 -5.54 1.57 12.63
CA VAL A 129 -6.46 1.70 11.51
C VAL A 129 -7.40 0.51 11.59
N ASP A 130 -8.70 0.78 11.62
CA ASP A 130 -9.71 -0.23 11.38
C ASP A 130 -10.22 -0.04 9.94
N PRO A 131 -9.71 -0.83 8.98
CA PRO A 131 -9.96 -0.62 7.55
C PRO A 131 -11.43 -0.86 7.15
N ALA A 132 -12.25 -1.42 8.04
CA ALA A 132 -13.66 -1.64 7.72
C ALA A 132 -14.61 -1.43 8.90
N ASN A 133 -14.20 -0.70 9.94
CA ASN A 133 -15.04 -0.40 11.11
C ASN A 133 -15.74 -1.66 11.67
N GLY A 134 -14.97 -2.73 11.87
CA GLY A 134 -15.46 -4.02 12.35
C GLY A 134 -16.16 -4.92 11.32
N ARG A 135 -16.30 -4.52 10.05
CA ARG A 135 -16.90 -5.40 9.01
C ARG A 135 -16.08 -6.65 8.71
N PHE A 136 -14.79 -6.63 9.05
CA PHE A 136 -13.91 -7.79 8.98
C PHE A 136 -13.76 -8.53 10.32
N ALA A 137 -14.54 -8.19 11.36
CA ALA A 137 -14.38 -8.78 12.68
C ALA A 137 -14.58 -10.31 12.73
N ASP A 138 -15.36 -10.85 11.78
CA ASP A 138 -15.62 -12.29 11.67
C ASP A 138 -14.64 -12.99 10.70
N CYS A 139 -13.73 -12.25 10.06
CA CYS A 139 -12.70 -12.83 9.21
C CYS A 139 -11.58 -13.38 10.10
N ASP A 140 -11.31 -14.69 10.03
CA ASP A 140 -10.20 -15.33 10.73
C ASP A 140 -8.93 -15.27 9.85
N PRO A 141 -7.97 -14.37 10.15
CA PRO A 141 -6.76 -14.23 9.35
C PRO A 141 -5.74 -15.36 9.58
N SER A 142 -6.01 -16.30 10.50
CA SER A 142 -5.14 -17.45 10.76
C SER A 142 -5.36 -18.62 9.79
N LYS A 143 -6.36 -18.53 8.91
CA LYS A 143 -6.67 -19.55 7.91
C LYS A 143 -5.88 -19.31 6.62
N ASP A 144 -5.43 -20.40 6.00
CA ASP A 144 -4.81 -20.37 4.66
C ASP A 144 -5.75 -19.80 3.58
N GLU A 145 -7.06 -20.01 3.77
CA GLU A 145 -8.11 -19.40 2.96
C GLU A 145 -9.09 -18.63 3.87
N ILE A 146 -9.09 -17.30 3.75
CA ILE A 146 -9.99 -16.43 4.51
C ILE A 146 -11.35 -16.37 3.81
N LYS A 147 -12.30 -17.21 4.25
CA LYS A 147 -13.71 -17.12 3.86
C LYS A 147 -14.50 -16.37 4.91
N CYS A 148 -14.92 -15.14 4.62
CA CYS A 148 -15.76 -14.36 5.50
C CYS A 148 -16.80 -13.52 4.76
N THR A 149 -17.88 -13.18 5.46
CA THR A 149 -18.92 -12.26 4.96
C THR A 149 -18.64 -10.87 5.51
N MET A 150 -18.34 -9.92 4.62
CA MET A 150 -18.26 -8.52 5.01
C MET A 150 -19.65 -8.02 5.45
N LYS A 151 -19.74 -7.40 6.63
CA LYS A 151 -20.98 -6.80 7.15
C LYS A 151 -21.23 -5.39 6.61
#